data_AF-A0A382KXU0-F1
#
_entry.id   AF-A0A382KXU0-F1
#
_cell.length_a   1.000
_cell.length_b   1.000
_cell.length_c   1.000
_cell.angle_alpha   90.00
_cell.angle_beta   90.00
_cell.angle_gamma   90.00
#
_symmetry.space_group_name_H-M   'P 1'
#
loop_
_entity.id
_entity.type
_entity.pdbx_description
1 polymer ?
#
loop_
_entity_poly.entity_id
_entity_poly.type
_entity_poly.pdbx_seq_one_letter_code
_entity_poly.pdbx_strand_id
1 'polypeptide(L)'
;MKWELKSLSLKLLNIFKAHSINESDVIIYLDREDSGIRSYEIEKFVEEIISNEVKQNLKKEILFPPVSFIIHESPKVLILSPRDEIILEKAILLKPDLSLEIILDIEEKISNKEYSALILNTGGFASYPSIVQRHNSYSHLTKTVAHEWLHHYLFFFPLGRSYFSGREMVTLNESLADLFASEVSKNLLSDKYEKVNQDKRFFNFMRETRIKVDDLLAKGLVFEA
;
A
#
# COMPACT_ATOMS: atom_id res chain seq x y z
N MET A 1 -11.81 13.02 -2.45
CA MET A 1 -11.70 14.49 -2.30
C MET A 1 -12.07 15.06 -0.93
N LYS A 2 -13.33 15.06 -0.44
CA LYS A 2 -13.62 15.71 0.88
C LYS A 2 -12.90 15.08 2.09
N TRP A 3 -12.60 13.79 2.04
CA TRP A 3 -11.95 13.05 3.14
C TRP A 3 -10.41 13.18 3.11
N GLU A 4 -9.78 13.20 1.93
CA GLU A 4 -8.33 13.46 1.74
C GLU A 4 -7.89 14.81 2.32
N LEU A 5 -8.76 15.82 2.26
CA LEU A 5 -8.51 17.15 2.82
C LEU A 5 -8.50 17.18 4.36
N LYS A 6 -9.22 16.24 5.01
CA LYS A 6 -9.32 16.19 6.48
C LYS A 6 -8.06 15.61 7.12
N SER A 7 -7.37 14.72 6.42
CA SER A 7 -6.12 14.13 6.91
C SER A 7 -4.92 15.06 6.68
N LEU A 8 -4.93 15.82 5.58
CA LEU A 8 -3.96 16.90 5.30
C LEU A 8 -3.93 17.98 6.40
N SER A 9 -5.10 18.39 6.92
CA SER A 9 -5.19 19.45 7.93
C SER A 9 -4.63 19.04 9.30
N LEU A 10 -4.74 17.76 9.67
CA LEU A 10 -4.20 17.23 10.93
C LEU A 10 -2.67 17.22 10.95
N LYS A 11 -2.04 17.03 9.78
CA LYS A 11 -0.58 17.01 9.65
C LYS A 11 0.02 18.41 9.79
N LEU A 12 -0.61 19.41 9.16
CA LEU A 12 -0.19 20.83 9.23
C LEU A 12 -0.16 21.36 10.68
N LEU A 13 -1.06 20.91 11.54
CA LEU A 13 -1.13 21.34 12.95
C LEU A 13 0.01 20.82 13.82
N ASN A 14 0.70 19.74 13.42
CA ASN A 14 1.66 19.03 14.29
C ASN A 14 3.10 19.02 13.74
N ILE A 15 3.42 19.78 12.69
CA ILE A 15 4.74 19.79 12.02
C ILE A 15 5.90 20.10 12.97
N PHE A 16 5.69 20.94 13.99
CA PHE A 16 6.74 21.44 14.89
C PHE A 16 6.83 20.74 16.25
N LYS A 17 6.06 19.67 16.49
CA LYS A 17 6.15 18.94 17.75
C LYS A 17 7.37 18.02 17.74
N ALA A 18 8.30 18.28 18.65
CA ALA A 18 9.37 17.36 18.98
C ALA A 18 8.76 16.02 19.43
N HIS A 19 9.42 14.95 19.05
CA HIS A 19 8.94 13.61 19.32
C HIS A 19 10.09 12.74 19.87
N SER A 20 9.77 11.84 20.81
CA SER A 20 10.76 11.10 21.61
C SER A 20 10.49 9.60 21.66
N ILE A 21 9.87 9.02 20.64
CA ILE A 21 9.74 7.56 20.55
C ILE A 21 10.98 6.91 19.92
N ASN A 22 11.08 5.62 20.15
CA ASN A 22 12.02 4.71 19.51
C ASN A 22 11.29 3.59 18.74
N GLU A 23 12.04 2.69 18.11
CA GLU A 23 11.51 1.57 17.33
C GLU A 23 10.56 0.67 18.13
N SER A 24 10.81 0.44 19.43
CA SER A 24 9.96 -0.39 20.28
C SER A 24 8.58 0.21 20.47
N ASP A 25 8.48 1.54 20.56
CA ASP A 25 7.20 2.24 20.68
C ASP A 25 6.40 2.13 19.38
N VAL A 26 7.06 2.17 18.22
CA VAL A 26 6.40 1.90 16.93
C VAL A 26 5.82 0.49 16.92
N ILE A 27 6.58 -0.51 17.35
CA ILE A 27 6.09 -1.88 17.42
C ILE A 27 4.89 -2.01 18.37
N ILE A 28 4.95 -1.38 19.55
CA ILE A 28 3.83 -1.36 20.50
C ILE A 28 2.59 -0.71 19.87
N TYR A 29 2.78 0.40 19.14
CA TYR A 29 1.70 1.03 18.40
C TYR A 29 1.14 0.11 17.32
N LEU A 30 1.97 -0.61 16.56
CA LEU A 30 1.47 -1.48 15.50
C LEU A 30 0.77 -2.74 16.06
N ASP A 31 1.17 -3.23 17.24
CA ASP A 31 0.60 -4.43 17.85
C ASP A 31 -0.64 -4.18 18.70
N ARG A 32 -0.81 -2.98 19.27
CA ARG A 32 -1.88 -2.66 20.23
C ARG A 32 -2.71 -1.47 19.78
N GLU A 33 -4.01 -1.67 19.64
CA GLU A 33 -4.95 -0.63 19.22
C GLU A 33 -4.91 0.59 20.14
N ASP A 34 -4.87 0.38 21.46
CA ASP A 34 -4.74 1.39 22.51
C ASP A 34 -3.34 1.38 23.16
N SER A 35 -2.35 1.88 22.43
CA SER A 35 -0.97 2.01 22.89
C SER A 35 -0.71 3.28 23.71
N GLY A 36 -1.66 4.22 23.74
CA GLY A 36 -1.46 5.58 24.24
C GLY A 36 -0.56 6.47 23.36
N ILE A 37 0.04 5.91 22.30
CA ILE A 37 0.91 6.62 21.37
C ILE A 37 0.07 7.18 20.22
N ARG A 38 0.30 8.44 19.85
CA ARG A 38 -0.47 9.09 18.78
C ARG A 38 0.09 8.74 17.41
N SER A 39 -0.74 8.67 16.37
CA SER A 39 -0.24 8.30 15.03
C SER A 39 0.82 9.27 14.49
N TYR A 40 0.68 10.58 14.73
CA TYR A 40 1.64 11.59 14.24
C TYR A 40 3.05 11.39 14.78
N GLU A 41 3.17 10.79 15.96
CA GLU A 41 4.43 10.48 16.63
C GLU A 41 5.18 9.39 15.86
N ILE A 42 4.45 8.34 15.50
CA ILE A 42 4.93 7.26 14.64
C ILE A 42 5.28 7.79 13.24
N GLU A 43 4.39 8.58 12.65
CA GLU A 43 4.59 9.19 11.33
C GLU A 43 5.90 9.97 11.29
N LYS A 44 6.15 10.84 12.28
CA LYS A 44 7.37 11.65 12.34
C LYS A 44 8.64 10.81 12.49
N PHE A 45 8.62 9.83 13.37
CA PHE A 45 9.76 8.94 13.58
C PHE A 45 10.12 8.15 12.32
N VAL A 46 9.12 7.56 11.66
CA VAL A 46 9.34 6.79 10.43
C VAL A 46 9.73 7.70 9.26
N GLU A 47 9.15 8.90 9.15
CA GLU A 47 9.56 9.91 8.16
C GLU A 47 11.05 10.27 8.29
N GLU A 48 11.54 10.43 9.52
CA GLU A 48 12.93 10.76 9.82
C GLU A 48 13.87 9.60 9.47
N ILE A 49 13.55 8.39 9.94
CA ILE A 49 14.37 7.20 9.67
C ILE A 49 14.47 6.92 8.17
N ILE A 50 13.33 6.90 7.47
CA ILE A 50 13.32 6.68 6.02
C ILE A 50 14.06 7.82 5.30
N SER A 51 13.88 9.07 5.71
CA SER A 51 14.65 10.18 5.13
C SER A 51 16.15 9.98 5.28
N ASN A 52 16.61 9.53 6.45
CA ASN A 52 18.03 9.31 6.71
C ASN A 52 18.58 8.16 5.86
N GLU A 53 17.89 7.02 5.80
CA GLU A 53 18.31 5.89 4.95
C GLU A 53 18.35 6.26 3.47
N VAL A 54 17.33 6.95 2.97
CA VAL A 54 17.27 7.37 1.56
C VAL A 54 18.40 8.36 1.26
N LYS A 55 18.69 9.32 2.14
CA LYS A 55 19.81 10.25 1.99
C LYS A 55 21.15 9.51 1.91
N GLN A 56 21.38 8.54 2.79
CA GLN A 56 22.61 7.75 2.81
C GLN A 56 22.76 6.92 1.53
N ASN A 57 21.71 6.18 1.14
CA ASN A 57 21.72 5.34 -0.05
C ASN A 57 21.90 6.15 -1.36
N LEU A 58 21.22 7.31 -1.46
CA LEU A 58 21.31 8.18 -2.62
C LEU A 58 22.47 9.18 -2.57
N LYS A 59 23.25 9.21 -1.46
CA LYS A 59 24.32 10.18 -1.19
C LYS A 59 23.85 11.63 -1.37
N LYS A 60 22.67 11.95 -0.84
CA LYS A 60 22.06 13.29 -0.89
C LYS A 60 22.00 13.92 0.49
N GLU A 61 22.25 15.22 0.57
CA GLU A 61 22.09 16.00 1.81
C GLU A 61 20.61 16.35 2.07
N ILE A 62 19.87 16.62 0.98
CA ILE A 62 18.47 17.06 0.99
C ILE A 62 17.65 16.12 0.10
N LEU A 63 16.47 15.76 0.58
CA LEU A 63 15.48 15.00 -0.20
C LEU A 63 14.38 15.93 -0.69
N PHE A 64 14.06 15.80 -1.98
CA PHE A 64 12.89 16.42 -2.57
C PHE A 64 12.17 15.38 -3.44
N PRO A 65 10.87 15.14 -3.21
CA PRO A 65 10.07 15.72 -2.13
C PRO A 65 10.48 15.15 -0.75
N PRO A 66 10.20 15.85 0.37
CA PRO A 66 10.38 15.28 1.70
C PRO A 66 9.61 13.97 1.89
N VAL A 67 10.12 13.06 2.72
CA VAL A 67 9.33 11.89 3.13
C VAL A 67 8.14 12.37 3.95
N SER A 68 6.93 11.99 3.53
CA SER A 68 5.72 12.43 4.17
C SER A 68 4.60 11.41 4.00
N PHE A 69 4.12 10.84 5.09
CA PHE A 69 2.97 9.92 5.09
C PHE A 69 2.06 10.11 6.30
N ILE A 70 0.87 9.54 6.26
CA ILE A 70 -0.09 9.51 7.37
C ILE A 70 -0.59 8.09 7.58
N ILE A 71 -0.77 7.70 8.84
CA ILE A 71 -1.38 6.42 9.18
C ILE A 71 -2.88 6.61 9.20
N HIS A 72 -3.56 6.09 8.18
CA HIS A 72 -5.00 6.21 8.03
C HIS A 72 -5.54 5.04 7.21
N GLU A 73 -6.85 4.82 7.25
CA GLU A 73 -7.50 3.89 6.33
C GLU A 73 -7.30 4.36 4.89
N SER A 74 -6.72 3.48 4.07
CA SER A 74 -6.45 3.72 2.66
C SER A 74 -7.72 3.47 1.83
N PRO A 75 -7.96 4.21 0.73
CA PRO A 75 -9.10 3.95 -0.14
C PRO A 75 -9.13 2.50 -0.63
N LYS A 76 -10.35 1.99 -0.86
CA LYS A 76 -10.52 0.74 -1.59
C LYS A 76 -10.41 1.01 -3.09
N VAL A 77 -10.01 0.01 -3.86
CA VAL A 77 -9.99 0.09 -5.32
C VAL A 77 -10.91 -0.97 -5.88
N LEU A 78 -11.87 -0.55 -6.70
CA LEU A 78 -12.59 -1.43 -7.61
C LEU A 78 -11.72 -1.70 -8.84
N ILE A 79 -11.39 -2.96 -9.04
CA ILE A 79 -10.67 -3.51 -10.19
C ILE A 79 -11.70 -4.10 -11.14
N LEU A 80 -11.61 -3.70 -12.42
CA LEU A 80 -12.34 -4.34 -13.51
C LEU A 80 -11.35 -5.04 -14.44
N SER A 81 -11.63 -6.32 -14.72
CA SER A 81 -10.86 -7.14 -15.65
C SER A 81 -11.82 -7.81 -16.63
N PRO A 82 -11.54 -7.76 -17.95
CA PRO A 82 -12.19 -8.65 -18.90
C PRO A 82 -12.03 -10.11 -18.47
N ARG A 83 -12.98 -10.97 -18.85
CA ARG A 83 -12.92 -12.41 -18.54
C ARG A 83 -12.09 -13.20 -19.54
N ASP A 84 -11.88 -12.66 -20.74
CA ASP A 84 -11.13 -13.29 -21.83
C ASP A 84 -9.64 -12.93 -21.84
N GLU A 85 -9.22 -11.93 -21.09
CA GLU A 85 -7.80 -11.55 -20.90
C GLU A 85 -7.51 -11.21 -19.44
N ILE A 86 -6.34 -11.61 -18.93
CA ILE A 86 -5.89 -11.26 -17.57
C ILE A 86 -5.29 -9.85 -17.61
N ILE A 87 -6.16 -8.83 -17.59
CA ILE A 87 -5.76 -7.42 -17.59
C ILE A 87 -6.54 -6.60 -16.60
N LEU A 88 -5.86 -5.67 -15.93
CA LEU A 88 -6.54 -4.60 -15.22
C LEU A 88 -6.93 -3.54 -16.24
N GLU A 89 -8.21 -3.48 -16.60
CA GLU A 89 -8.72 -2.48 -17.54
C GLU A 89 -8.99 -1.15 -16.83
N LYS A 90 -9.56 -1.21 -15.62
CA LYS A 90 -9.91 -0.01 -14.86
C LYS A 90 -9.72 -0.20 -13.36
N ALA A 91 -9.20 0.84 -12.72
CA ALA A 91 -9.14 0.97 -11.27
C ALA A 91 -9.93 2.23 -10.84
N ILE A 92 -10.90 2.07 -9.95
CA ILE A 92 -11.72 3.17 -9.42
C ILE A 92 -11.55 3.23 -7.90
N LEU A 93 -11.14 4.40 -7.39
CA LEU A 93 -11.03 4.62 -5.95
C LEU A 93 -12.41 4.74 -5.29
N LEU A 94 -12.60 3.99 -4.22
CA LEU A 94 -13.79 3.92 -3.40
C LEU A 94 -13.49 4.38 -1.97
N LYS A 95 -14.54 4.64 -1.21
CA LYS A 95 -14.39 5.04 0.19
C LYS A 95 -13.81 3.89 1.04
N PRO A 96 -12.98 4.19 2.04
CA PRO A 96 -12.38 3.16 2.92
C PRO A 96 -13.41 2.44 3.81
N ASP A 97 -14.52 3.11 4.16
CA ASP A 97 -15.51 2.67 5.15
C ASP A 97 -16.68 1.85 4.56
N LEU A 98 -16.53 1.31 3.35
CA LEU A 98 -17.55 0.46 2.74
C LEU A 98 -17.71 -0.85 3.50
N SER A 99 -18.96 -1.19 3.86
CA SER A 99 -19.31 -2.47 4.47
C SER A 99 -19.14 -3.63 3.49
N LEU A 100 -18.92 -4.84 4.01
CA LEU A 100 -18.81 -6.05 3.18
C LEU A 100 -20.06 -6.28 2.31
N GLU A 101 -21.25 -6.03 2.86
CA GLU A 101 -22.51 -6.15 2.12
C GLU A 101 -22.56 -5.23 0.90
N ILE A 102 -22.13 -3.97 1.07
CA ILE A 102 -22.06 -3.01 -0.05
C ILE A 102 -20.99 -3.43 -1.07
N ILE A 103 -19.85 -3.94 -0.59
CA ILE A 103 -18.78 -4.42 -1.47
C ILE A 103 -19.30 -5.54 -2.36
N LEU A 104 -19.92 -6.56 -1.79
CA LEU A 104 -20.45 -7.71 -2.52
C LEU A 104 -21.56 -7.28 -3.50
N ASP A 105 -22.44 -6.37 -3.09
CA ASP A 105 -23.49 -5.82 -3.97
C ASP A 105 -22.91 -5.06 -5.19
N ILE A 106 -21.83 -4.29 -4.99
CA ILE A 106 -21.14 -3.60 -6.10
C ILE A 106 -20.47 -4.61 -7.03
N GLU A 107 -19.74 -5.58 -6.49
CA GLU A 107 -19.05 -6.61 -7.26
C GLU A 107 -20.03 -7.45 -8.08
N GLU A 108 -21.16 -7.86 -7.51
CA GLU A 108 -22.20 -8.64 -8.18
C GLU A 108 -22.86 -7.83 -9.31
N LYS A 109 -23.19 -6.56 -9.05
CA LYS A 109 -23.87 -5.70 -10.04
C LYS A 109 -22.99 -5.34 -11.24
N ILE A 110 -21.68 -5.23 -11.05
CA ILE A 110 -20.75 -4.87 -12.12
C ILE A 110 -20.23 -6.10 -12.84
N SER A 111 -20.05 -7.22 -12.13
CA SER A 111 -19.65 -8.48 -12.74
C SER A 111 -20.70 -8.96 -13.72
N ASN A 112 -20.25 -9.36 -14.91
CA ASN A 112 -21.13 -9.90 -15.94
C ASN A 112 -20.35 -10.93 -16.79
N LYS A 113 -20.87 -11.25 -17.99
CA LYS A 113 -20.23 -12.22 -18.89
C LYS A 113 -18.94 -11.73 -19.53
N GLU A 114 -18.74 -10.42 -19.59
CA GLU A 114 -17.60 -9.77 -20.23
C GLU A 114 -16.54 -9.37 -19.19
N TYR A 115 -16.98 -8.93 -17.99
CA TYR A 115 -16.10 -8.39 -16.95
C TYR A 115 -16.24 -9.11 -15.61
N SER A 116 -15.13 -9.23 -14.90
CA SER A 116 -15.06 -9.50 -13.47
C SER A 116 -14.77 -8.21 -12.70
N ALA A 117 -15.40 -8.06 -11.54
CA ALA A 117 -15.23 -6.93 -10.64
C ALA A 117 -14.74 -7.41 -9.27
N LEU A 118 -13.73 -6.72 -8.72
CA LEU A 118 -13.19 -7.04 -7.40
C LEU A 118 -12.80 -5.76 -6.68
N ILE A 119 -13.20 -5.60 -5.42
CA ILE A 119 -12.87 -4.48 -4.57
C ILE A 119 -11.81 -4.92 -3.56
N LEU A 120 -10.64 -4.29 -3.63
CA LEU A 120 -9.52 -4.58 -2.73
C LEU A 120 -9.18 -3.37 -1.85
N ASN A 121 -8.61 -3.66 -0.69
CA ASN A 121 -7.90 -2.66 0.10
C ASN A 121 -6.56 -2.35 -0.57
N THR A 122 -6.16 -1.08 -0.60
CA THR A 122 -4.81 -0.68 -1.02
C THR A 122 -3.86 -0.69 0.19
N GLY A 123 -2.68 -1.27 0.07
CA GLY A 123 -1.69 -1.31 1.18
C GLY A 123 -1.10 0.07 1.50
N GLY A 124 -0.93 0.91 0.47
CA GLY A 124 -0.59 2.32 0.55
C GLY A 124 -1.21 3.08 -0.64
N PHE A 125 -1.23 4.41 -0.55
CA PHE A 125 -1.68 5.30 -1.61
C PHE A 125 -0.75 6.50 -1.74
N ALA A 126 -0.10 6.61 -2.90
CA ALA A 126 0.87 7.65 -3.29
C ALA A 126 0.27 9.06 -3.48
N SER A 127 -0.70 9.49 -2.66
CA SER A 127 -1.02 10.91 -2.50
C SER A 127 0.14 11.61 -1.79
N TYR A 128 0.25 12.94 -1.84
CA TYR A 128 1.23 13.66 -1.01
C TYR A 128 0.54 14.44 0.12
N PRO A 129 0.70 14.07 1.41
CA PRO A 129 1.46 12.94 1.95
C PRO A 129 0.79 11.59 1.64
N SER A 130 1.57 10.50 1.62
CA SER A 130 1.02 9.18 1.31
C SER A 130 0.15 8.66 2.43
N ILE A 131 -0.85 7.86 2.08
CA ILE A 131 -1.70 7.19 3.06
C ILE A 131 -1.19 5.77 3.20
N VAL A 132 -0.84 5.36 4.41
CA VAL A 132 -0.36 4.00 4.70
C VAL A 132 -1.25 3.39 5.77
N GLN A 133 -1.72 2.16 5.54
CA GLN A 133 -2.55 1.47 6.53
C GLN A 133 -1.72 1.05 7.74
N ARG A 134 -2.37 1.05 8.91
CA ARG A 134 -1.79 0.48 10.14
C ARG A 134 -1.74 -1.05 9.98
N HIS A 135 -0.54 -1.59 9.85
CA HIS A 135 -0.29 -3.03 9.81
C HIS A 135 0.58 -3.44 11.00
N ASN A 136 0.42 -4.67 11.51
CA ASN A 136 1.15 -5.19 12.67
C ASN A 136 2.60 -5.60 12.31
N SER A 137 3.32 -4.77 11.57
CA SER A 137 4.70 -5.03 11.15
C SER A 137 5.45 -3.74 10.86
N TYR A 138 6.49 -3.50 11.65
CA TYR A 138 7.43 -2.39 11.43
C TYR A 138 8.11 -2.48 10.06
N SER A 139 8.51 -3.70 9.67
CA SER A 139 9.08 -4.00 8.35
C SER A 139 8.14 -3.61 7.21
N HIS A 140 6.86 -3.99 7.33
CA HIS A 140 5.88 -3.63 6.32
C HIS A 140 5.65 -2.12 6.27
N LEU A 141 5.48 -1.47 7.42
CA LEU A 141 5.29 -0.01 7.48
C LEU A 141 6.44 0.75 6.81
N THR A 142 7.69 0.44 7.18
CA THR A 142 8.89 1.10 6.64
C THR A 142 9.05 0.87 5.14
N LYS A 143 8.83 -0.36 4.66
CA LYS A 143 8.85 -0.68 3.23
C LYS A 143 7.77 0.08 2.47
N THR A 144 6.54 0.07 2.95
CA THR A 144 5.44 0.79 2.28
C THR A 144 5.71 2.29 2.24
N VAL A 145 6.20 2.90 3.32
CA VAL A 145 6.56 4.34 3.30
C VAL A 145 7.67 4.64 2.29
N ALA A 146 8.70 3.80 2.18
CA ALA A 146 9.76 3.95 1.18
C ALA A 146 9.24 3.79 -0.26
N HIS A 147 8.34 2.82 -0.47
CA HIS A 147 7.66 2.55 -1.75
C HIS A 147 6.89 3.78 -2.23
N GLU A 148 5.99 4.29 -1.38
CA GLU A 148 5.18 5.47 -1.72
C GLU A 148 6.04 6.73 -1.92
N TRP A 149 7.12 6.88 -1.14
CA TRP A 149 8.04 8.00 -1.34
C TRP A 149 8.71 7.95 -2.72
N LEU A 150 9.10 6.76 -3.20
CA LEU A 150 9.69 6.66 -4.53
C LEU A 150 8.70 7.09 -5.62
N HIS A 151 7.42 6.74 -5.50
CA HIS A 151 6.39 7.23 -6.42
C HIS A 151 6.33 8.77 -6.44
N HIS A 152 6.41 9.42 -5.27
CA HIS A 152 6.49 10.88 -5.20
C HIS A 152 7.76 11.45 -5.85
N TYR A 153 8.90 10.77 -5.70
CA TYR A 153 10.14 11.17 -6.33
C TYR A 153 10.07 11.01 -7.85
N LEU A 154 9.62 9.85 -8.33
CA LEU A 154 9.51 9.50 -9.75
C LEU A 154 8.51 10.39 -10.50
N PHE A 155 7.50 10.95 -9.82
CA PHE A 155 6.58 11.93 -10.39
C PHE A 155 7.30 13.09 -11.10
N PHE A 156 8.49 13.49 -10.63
CA PHE A 156 9.28 14.55 -11.25
C PHE A 156 10.12 14.10 -12.47
N PHE A 157 10.12 12.81 -12.78
CA PHE A 157 10.91 12.22 -13.87
C PHE A 157 9.99 11.63 -14.95
N PRO A 158 10.49 11.42 -16.19
CA PRO A 158 9.69 10.83 -17.27
C PRO A 158 9.06 9.48 -16.89
N LEU A 159 9.81 8.62 -16.19
CA LEU A 159 9.35 7.28 -15.80
C LEU A 159 8.10 7.30 -14.91
N GLY A 160 8.04 8.17 -13.89
CA GLY A 160 6.86 8.28 -13.03
C GLY A 160 5.70 9.00 -13.72
N ARG A 161 5.97 9.99 -14.58
CA ARG A 161 4.91 10.65 -15.36
C ARG A 161 4.24 9.72 -16.36
N SER A 162 4.95 8.68 -16.82
CA SER A 162 4.39 7.66 -17.70
C SER A 162 3.69 6.52 -16.95
N TYR A 163 3.49 6.59 -15.63
CA TYR A 163 2.88 5.50 -14.84
C TYR A 163 1.59 4.98 -15.47
N PHE A 164 0.66 5.88 -15.86
CA PHE A 164 -0.62 5.51 -16.47
C PHE A 164 -0.58 5.36 -17.99
N SER A 165 0.61 5.33 -18.62
CA SER A 165 0.77 5.24 -20.07
C SER A 165 0.68 3.83 -20.64
N GLY A 166 0.48 2.81 -19.79
CA GLY A 166 0.31 1.43 -20.20
C GLY A 166 0.77 0.44 -19.13
N ARG A 167 0.45 -0.85 -19.32
CA ARG A 167 0.77 -1.92 -18.37
C ARG A 167 2.26 -2.01 -18.08
N GLU A 168 3.08 -1.92 -19.12
CA GLU A 168 4.53 -2.01 -19.02
C GLU A 168 5.10 -0.89 -18.14
N MET A 169 4.54 0.32 -18.24
CA MET A 169 4.99 1.44 -17.43
C MET A 169 4.56 1.31 -15.96
N VAL A 170 3.34 0.82 -15.70
CA VAL A 170 2.91 0.48 -14.33
C VAL A 170 3.85 -0.57 -13.74
N THR A 171 4.10 -1.67 -14.45
CA THR A 171 4.98 -2.75 -13.99
C THR A 171 6.39 -2.25 -13.71
N LEU A 172 6.96 -1.41 -14.59
CA LEU A 172 8.30 -0.85 -14.37
C LEU A 172 8.34 0.07 -13.14
N ASN A 173 7.33 0.93 -12.95
CA ASN A 173 7.28 1.82 -11.79
C ASN A 173 7.12 1.04 -10.49
N GLU A 174 6.17 0.10 -10.41
CA GLU A 174 5.96 -0.71 -9.20
C GLU A 174 7.17 -1.60 -8.89
N SER A 175 7.76 -2.25 -9.90
CA SER A 175 8.96 -3.08 -9.69
C SER A 175 10.13 -2.26 -9.16
N LEU A 176 10.30 -1.03 -9.68
CA LEU A 176 11.35 -0.14 -9.20
C LEU A 176 11.07 0.33 -7.76
N ALA A 177 9.81 0.63 -7.44
CA ALA A 177 9.39 0.99 -6.08
C ALA A 177 9.62 -0.15 -5.08
N ASP A 178 9.27 -1.39 -5.43
CA ASP A 178 9.51 -2.58 -4.61
C ASP A 178 11.01 -2.83 -4.35
N LEU A 179 11.83 -2.72 -5.40
CA LEU A 179 13.29 -2.89 -5.29
C LEU A 179 13.91 -1.80 -4.41
N PHE A 180 13.52 -0.55 -4.63
CA PHE A 180 13.99 0.58 -3.83
C PHE A 180 13.59 0.45 -2.36
N ALA A 181 12.32 0.12 -2.09
CA ALA A 181 11.81 -0.07 -0.74
C ALA A 181 12.56 -1.20 -0.02
N SER A 182 12.81 -2.30 -0.74
CA SER A 182 13.58 -3.43 -0.20
C SER A 182 15.01 -3.04 0.16
N GLU A 183 15.69 -2.24 -0.68
CA GLU A 183 17.05 -1.79 -0.42
C GLU A 183 17.12 -0.78 0.74
N VAL A 184 16.24 0.23 0.74
CA VAL A 184 16.20 1.27 1.79
C VAL A 184 15.84 0.68 3.15
N SER A 185 14.91 -0.27 3.20
CA SER A 185 14.52 -0.89 4.46
C SER A 185 15.52 -1.93 4.96
N LYS A 186 16.48 -2.38 4.15
CA LYS A 186 17.39 -3.48 4.50
C LYS A 186 18.15 -3.25 5.81
N ASN A 187 18.60 -2.02 6.07
CA ASN A 187 19.32 -1.66 7.30
C ASN A 187 18.39 -1.37 8.49
N LEU A 188 17.09 -1.19 8.24
CA LEU A 188 16.06 -0.94 9.25
C LEU A 188 15.43 -2.21 9.78
N LEU A 189 15.65 -3.33 9.09
CA LEU A 189 15.20 -4.64 9.52
C LEU A 189 16.18 -5.16 10.57
N SER A 190 15.77 -5.18 11.84
CA SER A 190 16.45 -6.05 12.79
C SER A 190 16.06 -7.51 12.48
N ASP A 191 17.04 -8.42 12.49
CA ASP A 191 16.84 -9.88 12.31
C ASP A 191 15.74 -10.45 13.24
N LYS A 192 15.38 -9.71 14.30
CA LYS A 192 14.38 -10.07 15.29
C LYS A 192 12.93 -9.94 14.80
N TYR A 193 12.70 -9.16 13.74
CA TYR A 193 11.36 -8.80 13.26
C TYR A 193 11.02 -9.33 11.88
N GLU A 194 11.88 -10.18 11.31
CA GLU A 194 11.56 -11.03 10.17
C GLU A 194 10.61 -12.17 10.58
N LYS A 195 9.46 -11.83 11.18
CA LYS A 195 8.27 -12.61 10.86
C LYS A 195 7.95 -12.25 9.41
N VAL A 196 8.64 -12.93 8.49
CA VAL A 196 8.09 -13.18 7.16
C VAL A 196 6.78 -13.89 7.43
N ASN A 197 5.72 -13.11 7.58
CA ASN A 197 4.37 -13.59 7.53
C ASN A 197 4.11 -13.84 6.04
N GLN A 198 4.80 -14.85 5.50
CA GLN A 198 4.15 -15.71 4.52
C GLN A 198 2.96 -16.25 5.29
N ASP A 199 1.84 -15.54 5.23
CA ASP A 199 0.64 -15.99 5.88
C ASP A 199 0.32 -17.31 5.20
N LYS A 200 0.73 -18.42 5.81
CA LYS A 200 0.57 -19.76 5.24
C LYS A 200 -0.90 -19.98 4.91
N ARG A 201 -1.81 -19.31 5.62
CA ARG A 201 -3.23 -19.28 5.31
C ARG A 201 -3.51 -18.63 3.96
N PHE A 202 -2.92 -17.48 3.64
CA PHE A 202 -3.06 -16.86 2.33
C PHE A 202 -2.48 -17.74 1.22
N PHE A 203 -1.27 -18.29 1.38
CA PHE A 203 -0.69 -19.20 0.38
C PHE A 203 -1.54 -20.46 0.18
N ASN A 204 -2.03 -21.06 1.27
CA ASN A 204 -2.91 -22.22 1.20
C ASN A 204 -4.25 -21.85 0.54
N PHE A 205 -4.84 -20.72 0.92
CA PHE A 205 -6.06 -20.20 0.32
C PHE A 205 -5.90 -19.98 -1.19
N MET A 206 -4.85 -19.29 -1.62
CA MET A 206 -4.58 -19.05 -3.05
C MET A 206 -4.36 -20.37 -3.80
N ARG A 207 -3.69 -21.35 -3.17
CA ARG A 207 -3.50 -22.68 -3.75
C ARG A 207 -4.83 -23.44 -3.87
N GLU A 208 -5.66 -23.44 -2.84
CA GLU A 208 -6.98 -24.07 -2.84
C GLU A 208 -7.90 -23.45 -3.89
N THR A 209 -7.93 -22.10 -3.95
CA THR A 209 -8.65 -21.36 -4.98
C THR A 209 -8.17 -21.74 -6.38
N ARG A 210 -6.86 -21.77 -6.62
CA ARG A 210 -6.30 -22.19 -7.92
C ARG A 210 -6.76 -23.60 -8.31
N ILE A 211 -6.66 -24.57 -7.39
CA ILE A 211 -7.07 -25.95 -7.66
C ILE A 211 -8.57 -26.03 -7.99
N LYS A 212 -9.40 -25.27 -7.27
CA LYS A 212 -10.84 -25.24 -7.50
C LYS A 212 -11.20 -24.61 -8.85
N VAL A 213 -10.54 -23.50 -9.21
CA VAL A 213 -10.66 -22.86 -10.53
C VAL A 213 -10.23 -23.83 -11.63
N ASP A 214 -9.07 -24.49 -11.48
CA ASP A 214 -8.57 -25.46 -12.44
C ASP A 214 -9.58 -26.62 -12.68
N ASP A 215 -10.23 -27.12 -11.63
CA ASP A 215 -11.27 -28.16 -11.72
C ASP A 215 -12.55 -27.68 -12.43
N LEU A 216 -13.00 -26.45 -12.16
CA LEU A 216 -14.17 -25.86 -12.81
C LEU A 216 -13.90 -25.60 -14.30
N LEU A 217 -12.73 -25.07 -14.63
CA LEU A 217 -12.30 -24.87 -16.02
C LEU A 217 -12.17 -26.20 -16.78
N ALA A 218 -11.63 -27.25 -16.16
CA ALA A 218 -11.55 -28.58 -16.75
C ALA A 218 -12.94 -29.19 -17.06
N LYS A 219 -13.98 -28.78 -16.32
CA LYS A 219 -15.37 -29.17 -16.54
C LYS A 219 -16.11 -28.26 -17.53
N GLY A 220 -15.45 -27.25 -18.08
CA GLY A 220 -16.05 -26.25 -18.98
C GLY A 220 -16.97 -25.24 -18.27
N LEU A 221 -16.93 -25.17 -16.94
CA LEU A 221 -17.74 -24.28 -16.11
C LEU A 221 -17.06 -22.91 -15.96
N VAL A 222 -16.95 -22.19 -17.09
CA VAL A 222 -16.19 -20.92 -17.18
C VAL A 222 -16.83 -19.78 -16.40
N PHE A 223 -18.15 -19.81 -16.16
CA PHE A 223 -18.84 -18.75 -15.41
C PHE A 223 -18.77 -18.97 -13.90
N GLU A 224 -18.61 -20.22 -13.47
CA GLU A 224 -18.51 -20.64 -12.07
C GLU A 224 -17.07 -20.63 -11.55
N ALA A 225 -16.09 -20.72 -12.46
CA ALA A 225 -14.66 -20.58 -12.20
C ALA A 225 -14.27 -19.13 -11.90
#